data_AF-A0A0C2IGZ7-F1
#
_entry.id   AF-A0A0C2IGZ7-F1
#
_cell.length_a   1.000
_cell.length_b   1.000
_cell.length_c   1.000
_cell.angle_alpha   90.00
_cell.angle_beta   90.00
_cell.angle_gamma   90.00
#
_symmetry.space_group_name_H-M   'P 1'
#
loop_
_entity.id
_entity.type
_entity.pdbx_description
1 polymer ?
#
loop_
_entity_poly.entity_id
_entity_poly.type
_entity_poly.pdbx_seq_one_letter_code
_entity_poly.pdbx_strand_id
1 'polypeptide(L)'
;MGTAWKDFLTDRSYEVIEKKADGAQVERKQVERVATNIHDWTLTQDGLLITINPYAVLAYAFGTTEVIIPWRDLKPFLAPNAPIPAQT
;
A
#
# COMPACT_ATOMS: atom_id res chain seq x y z
N MET A 1 19.44 3.50 3.89
CA MET A 1 18.31 4.07 4.67
C MET A 1 17.18 4.66 3.81
N GLY A 2 17.30 4.80 2.47
CA GLY A 2 16.27 5.46 1.64
C GLY A 2 15.09 4.60 1.14
N THR A 3 15.07 3.29 1.38
CA THR A 3 14.08 2.36 0.80
C THR A 3 13.18 1.67 1.82
N ALA A 4 13.46 1.78 3.13
CA ALA A 4 12.74 1.00 4.14
C ALA A 4 11.22 1.26 4.15
N TRP A 5 10.79 2.49 3.86
CA TRP A 5 9.38 2.82 3.71
C TRP A 5 8.76 2.18 2.46
N LYS A 6 9.52 2.08 1.35
CA LYS A 6 9.07 1.42 0.12
C LYS A 6 8.87 -0.07 0.35
N ASP A 7 9.84 -0.71 1.00
CA ASP A 7 9.76 -2.13 1.35
C ASP A 7 8.55 -2.38 2.26
N PHE A 8 8.36 -1.55 3.29
CA PHE A 8 7.21 -1.65 4.18
C PHE A 8 5.86 -1.53 3.46
N LEU A 9 5.68 -0.51 2.59
CA LEU A 9 4.45 -0.38 1.81
C LEU A 9 4.26 -1.57 0.85
N THR A 10 5.35 -2.02 0.23
CA THR A 10 5.34 -3.17 -0.69
C THR A 10 4.88 -4.43 0.01
N ASP A 11 5.44 -4.74 1.18
CA ASP A 11 5.13 -5.97 1.91
C ASP A 11 3.67 -5.95 2.38
N ARG A 12 3.20 -4.81 2.93
CA ARG A 12 1.79 -4.65 3.34
C ARG A 12 0.82 -4.79 2.16
N SER A 13 1.13 -4.18 1.01
CA SER A 13 0.31 -4.34 -0.19
C SER A 13 0.39 -5.76 -0.75
N TYR A 14 1.55 -6.41 -0.71
CA TYR A 14 1.74 -7.77 -1.20
C TYR A 14 0.86 -8.75 -0.42
N GLU A 15 0.85 -8.67 0.92
CA GLU A 15 0.02 -9.53 1.78
C GLU A 15 -1.48 -9.43 1.42
N VAL A 16 -1.97 -8.23 1.13
CA VAL A 16 -3.39 -8.03 0.76
C VAL A 16 -3.68 -8.57 -0.63
N ILE A 17 -2.79 -8.30 -1.60
CA ILE A 17 -2.96 -8.75 -2.98
C ILE A 17 -2.84 -10.27 -3.07
N GLU A 18 -1.88 -10.89 -2.39
CA GLU A 18 -1.67 -12.34 -2.37
C GLU A 18 -2.90 -13.06 -1.83
N LYS A 19 -3.49 -12.58 -0.72
CA LYS A 19 -4.75 -13.12 -0.19
C LYS A 19 -5.90 -13.02 -1.19
N LYS A 20 -5.91 -11.96 -2.00
CA LYS A 20 -6.94 -11.72 -3.01
C LYS A 20 -6.71 -12.49 -4.30
N ALA A 21 -5.47 -12.86 -4.59
CA ALA A 21 -5.05 -13.46 -5.86
C ALA A 21 -5.60 -14.87 -6.09
N ASP A 22 -6.08 -15.55 -5.05
CA ASP A 22 -6.67 -16.89 -5.13
C ASP A 22 -5.80 -17.89 -5.94
N GLY A 23 -4.50 -17.90 -5.64
CA GLY A 23 -3.51 -18.75 -6.32
C GLY A 23 -2.96 -18.20 -7.64
N ALA A 24 -3.43 -17.03 -8.11
CA ALA A 24 -2.77 -16.33 -9.21
C ALA A 24 -1.38 -15.83 -8.81
N GLN A 25 -0.46 -15.82 -9.77
CA GLN A 25 0.91 -15.34 -9.54
C GLN A 25 0.93 -13.83 -9.27
N VAL A 26 1.58 -13.42 -8.18
CA VAL A 26 1.78 -12.02 -7.80
C VAL A 26 3.26 -11.66 -7.83
N GLU A 27 3.64 -10.78 -8.75
CA GLU A 27 5.03 -10.31 -8.86
C GLU A 27 5.33 -9.18 -7.87
N ARG A 28 6.23 -9.42 -6.91
CA ARG A 28 6.58 -8.42 -5.89
C ARG A 28 7.06 -7.09 -6.48
N LYS A 29 7.83 -7.13 -7.57
CA LYS A 29 8.33 -5.91 -8.25
C LYS A 29 7.18 -5.07 -8.84
N GLN A 30 6.12 -5.72 -9.31
CA GLN A 30 4.93 -5.04 -9.81
C GLN A 30 4.14 -4.43 -8.66
N VAL A 31 4.05 -5.13 -7.52
CA VAL A 31 3.46 -4.61 -6.28
C VAL A 31 4.22 -3.38 -5.78
N GLU A 32 5.56 -3.42 -5.72
CA GLU A 32 6.38 -2.28 -5.31
C GLU A 32 6.09 -1.04 -6.17
N ARG A 33 6.06 -1.23 -7.50
CA ARG A 33 5.80 -0.14 -8.45
C ARG A 33 4.47 0.56 -8.18
N VAL A 34 3.41 -0.20 -7.90
CA VAL A 34 2.07 0.39 -7.66
C VAL A 34 1.91 0.92 -6.24
N ALA A 35 2.44 0.19 -5.23
CA ALA A 35 2.32 0.57 -3.83
C ALA A 35 3.08 1.86 -3.50
N THR A 36 4.18 2.12 -4.22
CA THR A 36 5.02 3.32 -4.03
C THR A 36 4.65 4.49 -4.94
N ASN A 37 3.60 4.35 -5.76
CA ASN A 37 3.12 5.45 -6.60
C ASN A 37 2.27 6.42 -5.77
N ILE A 38 2.85 7.57 -5.45
CA ILE A 38 2.21 8.61 -4.63
C ILE A 38 0.93 9.19 -5.25
N HIS A 39 0.71 9.03 -6.56
CA HIS A 39 -0.51 9.49 -7.21
C HIS A 39 -1.72 8.60 -6.92
N ASP A 40 -1.49 7.36 -6.46
CA ASP A 40 -2.54 6.40 -6.10
C ASP A 40 -2.81 6.40 -4.59
N TRP A 41 -2.27 7.39 -3.86
CA TRP A 41 -2.37 7.51 -2.42
C TRP A 41 -3.48 8.48 -2.02
N THR A 42 -4.26 8.08 -1.03
CA THR A 42 -5.26 8.93 -0.37
C THR A 42 -4.99 8.94 1.12
N LEU A 43 -4.81 10.13 1.71
CA LEU A 43 -4.69 10.28 3.16
C LEU A 43 -6.10 10.25 3.76
N THR A 44 -6.36 9.33 4.66
CA THR A 44 -7.65 9.19 5.34
C THR A 44 -7.50 9.41 6.85
N GLN A 45 -8.61 9.40 7.58
CA GLN A 45 -8.57 9.45 9.04
C GLN A 45 -7.86 8.23 9.64
N ASP A 46 -8.00 7.07 9.01
CA ASP A 46 -7.52 5.78 9.53
C ASP A 46 -6.09 5.43 9.07
N GLY A 47 -5.63 5.99 7.95
CA GLY A 47 -4.31 5.69 7.42
C GLY A 47 -4.02 6.26 6.04
N LEU A 48 -2.94 5.74 5.45
CA LEU A 48 -2.65 5.89 4.03
C LEU A 48 -3.43 4.80 3.26
N LEU A 49 -4.42 5.19 2.47
CA LEU A 49 -5.08 4.32 1.52
C LEU A 49 -4.28 4.29 0.21
N ILE A 50 -3.91 3.09 -0.22
CA ILE A 50 -3.30 2.82 -1.53
C ILE A 50 -4.33 2.12 -2.39
N THR A 51 -4.66 2.71 -3.54
CA THR A 51 -5.63 2.17 -4.49
C THR A 51 -4.93 1.52 -5.66
N ILE A 52 -5.06 0.21 -5.80
CA ILE A 52 -4.44 -0.57 -6.87
C ILE A 52 -5.51 -0.91 -7.90
N ASN A 53 -5.40 -0.24 -9.05
CA ASN A 53 -6.34 -0.40 -10.15
C ASN A 53 -6.32 -1.83 -10.75
N PRO A 54 -7.44 -2.30 -11.32
CA PRO A 54 -7.48 -3.54 -12.09
C PRO A 54 -6.39 -3.56 -13.17
N TYR A 55 -5.84 -4.75 -13.48
CA TYR A 55 -4.69 -4.96 -14.37
C TYR A 55 -3.35 -4.40 -13.89
N ALA A 56 -3.31 -3.60 -12.82
CA ALA A 56 -2.06 -3.06 -12.32
C ALA A 56 -1.18 -4.13 -11.67
N VAL A 57 -1.79 -5.17 -11.08
CA VAL A 57 -1.13 -6.37 -10.53
C VAL A 57 -1.93 -7.64 -10.85
N LEU A 58 -3.22 -7.64 -10.56
CA LEU A 58 -4.13 -8.76 -10.82
C LEU A 58 -5.00 -8.52 -12.05
N ALA A 59 -5.54 -9.60 -12.62
CA ALA A 59 -6.52 -9.52 -13.70
C ALA A 59 -7.79 -8.76 -13.28
N TYR A 60 -8.52 -8.21 -14.25
CA TYR A 60 -9.71 -7.40 -13.98
C TYR A 60 -10.80 -8.10 -13.18
N ALA A 61 -10.93 -9.42 -13.30
CA ALA A 61 -11.89 -10.22 -12.53
C ALA A 61 -11.74 -10.04 -11.01
N PHE A 62 -10.54 -9.68 -10.53
CA PHE A 62 -10.29 -9.39 -9.12
C PHE A 62 -10.72 -7.97 -8.72
N GLY A 63 -11.01 -7.07 -9.66
CA GLY A 63 -11.38 -5.68 -9.37
C GLY A 63 -10.29 -4.87 -8.68
N THR A 64 -10.65 -3.67 -8.21
CA THR A 64 -9.75 -2.76 -7.49
C THR A 64 -9.35 -3.35 -6.13
N THR A 65 -8.09 -3.19 -5.76
CA THR A 65 -7.59 -3.59 -4.43
C THR A 65 -7.25 -2.35 -3.63
N GLU A 66 -7.82 -2.23 -2.45
CA GLU A 66 -7.58 -1.14 -1.51
C GLU A 66 -6.74 -1.65 -0.34
N VAL A 67 -5.66 -0.95 -0.04
CA VAL A 67 -4.77 -1.27 1.07
C VAL A 67 -4.70 -0.07 2.00
N ILE A 68 -5.23 -0.21 3.21
CA ILE A 68 -5.12 0.82 4.25
C ILE A 68 -3.92 0.50 5.13
N ILE A 69 -2.96 1.41 5.17
CA ILE A 69 -1.81 1.35 6.07
C ILE A 69 -2.08 2.27 7.26
N PRO A 70 -2.31 1.72 8.47
CA PRO A 70 -2.60 2.55 9.64
C PRO A 70 -1.48 3.55 9.93
N TRP A 71 -1.86 4.75 10.33
CA TRP A 71 -0.91 5.81 10.67
C TRP A 71 0.10 5.39 11.75
N ARG A 72 -0.33 4.62 12.75
CA ARG A 72 0.53 4.04 13.79
C ARG A 72 1.67 3.22 13.21
N ASP A 73 1.38 2.40 12.21
CA ASP A 73 2.35 1.50 11.60
C ASP A 73 3.26 2.25 10.62
N LEU A 74 2.75 3.33 9.99
CA LEU A 74 3.51 4.20 9.10
C LEU A 74 4.44 5.18 9.85
N LYS A 75 4.13 5.48 11.12
CA LYS A 75 4.83 6.46 11.97
C LYS A 75 6.36 6.40 11.93
N PRO A 76 7.03 5.22 11.95
CA PRO A 76 8.50 5.15 11.89
C PRO A 76 9.12 5.72 10.60
N PHE A 77 8.32 5.86 9.54
CA PHE A 77 8.76 6.30 8.22
C PHE A 77 8.38 7.75 7.90
N LEU A 78 7.57 8.38 8.75
CA LEU A 78 7.09 9.74 8.54
C LEU A 78 8.10 10.79 9.00
N ALA A 79 8.02 11.98 8.38
CA ALA A 79 8.69 13.15 8.91
C ALA A 79 8.18 13.47 10.34
N PRO A 80 9.03 13.97 11.25
CA PRO A 80 8.65 14.22 12.65
C PRO A 80 7.41 15.11 12.84
N ASN A 81 7.12 15.98 11.88
CA ASN A 81 6.02 16.93 11.88
C ASN A 81 4.99 16.64 10.77
N ALA A 82 4.93 15.40 10.27
CA ALA A 82 3.94 15.02 9.27
C ALA A 82 2.52 15.32 9.78
N PRO A 83 1.66 15.99 8.98
CA PRO A 83 0.33 16.42 9.39
C PRO A 83 -0.66 15.25 9.34
N ILE A 84 -0.44 14.24 10.19
CA ILE A 84 -1.33 13.08 10.33
C ILE A 84 -2.35 13.30 11.46
N PRO A 85 -3.53 12.66 11.38
CA PRO A 85 -4.51 12.68 12.47
C PRO A 85 -3.89 12.26 13.81
N ALA A 86 -4.43 12.80 14.90
CA ALA A 86 -4.05 12.40 16.25
C ALA A 86 -4.28 10.89 16.44
N GLN A 87 -3.24 10.19 16.86
CA GLN A 87 -3.31 8.76 17.15
C GLN A 87 -3.79 8.60 18.59
N THR A 88 -5.01 8.09 18.79
CA THR A 88 -5.56 7.74 20.12
C THR A 88 -5.10 6.38 20.59
#